data_AF-A0A1J5LUE5-F1
#
_entry.id   AF-A0A1J5LUE5-F1
#
_cell.length_a   1.000
_cell.length_b   1.000
_cell.length_c   1.000
_cell.angle_alpha   90.00
_cell.angle_beta   90.00
_cell.angle_gamma   90.00
#
_symmetry.space_group_name_H-M   'P 1'
#
loop_
_entity.id
_entity.type
_entity.pdbx_description
1 polymer ?
#
loop_
_entity_poly.entity_id
_entity_poly.type
_entity_poly.pdbx_seq_one_letter_code
_entity_poly.pdbx_strand_id
1 'polypeptide(L)'
;MKLFKLTVVACLLPLSLPAQELEYWGEAGGWDVMIDSSLGDGCLIQAAYADGSVVRIGFDRNQGNGYVTAFNQAWEGIEEGVTYPIAFDLDSQEYQGEATGIYLNDVPGADIAFSNPDFLFDLAQKYTMTLYNEYGEVMAIDLEGSYAGLEATIACQEEMG
;
A
#
# COMPACT_ATOMS: atom_id res chain seq x y z
N MET A 1 32.78 55.21 -16.28
CA MET A 1 32.05 54.07 -16.85
C MET A 1 31.55 53.19 -15.71
N LYS A 2 30.24 52.94 -15.66
CA LYS A 2 29.53 52.14 -14.66
C LYS A 2 29.92 50.66 -14.79
N LEU A 3 30.07 49.95 -13.67
CA LEU A 3 29.74 48.53 -13.60
C LEU A 3 29.18 48.22 -12.20
N PHE A 4 27.85 48.31 -12.09
CA PHE A 4 27.09 47.71 -10.99
C PHE A 4 27.15 46.18 -11.17
N LYS A 5 27.72 45.48 -10.20
CA LYS A 5 27.63 44.02 -10.13
C LYS A 5 26.26 43.67 -9.53
N LEU A 6 25.34 43.18 -10.35
CA LEU A 6 24.11 42.54 -9.88
C LEU A 6 24.47 41.12 -9.42
N THR A 7 24.43 40.87 -8.11
CA THR A 7 24.44 39.51 -7.56
C THR A 7 23.00 39.01 -7.57
N VAL A 8 22.70 38.07 -8.47
CA VAL A 8 21.41 37.35 -8.48
C VAL A 8 21.48 36.25 -7.42
N VAL A 9 20.72 36.40 -6.35
CA VAL A 9 20.47 35.33 -5.38
C VAL A 9 19.31 34.51 -5.92
N ALA A 10 19.62 33.34 -6.49
CA ALA A 10 18.60 32.37 -6.89
C ALA A 10 18.05 31.69 -5.63
N CYS A 11 16.83 32.05 -5.24
CA CYS A 11 16.11 31.41 -4.15
C CYS A 11 15.62 30.03 -4.63
N LEU A 12 16.29 28.96 -4.21
CA LEU A 12 15.83 27.59 -4.41
C LEU A 12 14.64 27.37 -3.46
N LEU A 13 13.42 27.48 -4.00
CA LEU A 13 12.22 27.05 -3.28
C LEU A 13 12.25 25.51 -3.19
N PRO A 14 12.12 24.91 -1.99
CA PRO A 14 11.97 23.48 -1.88
C PRO A 14 10.67 23.08 -2.57
N LEU A 15 10.78 22.25 -3.61
CA LEU A 15 9.63 21.55 -4.19
C LEU A 15 9.17 20.52 -3.17
N SER A 16 8.11 20.81 -2.43
CA SER A 16 7.38 19.80 -1.68
C SER A 16 6.73 18.87 -2.70
N LEU A 17 7.31 17.67 -2.88
CA LEU A 17 6.62 16.57 -3.53
C LEU A 17 5.34 16.31 -2.73
N PRO A 18 4.14 16.21 -3.35
CA PRO A 18 2.98 15.70 -2.64
C PRO A 18 3.32 14.33 -2.04
N ALA A 19 3.40 14.27 -0.72
CA ALA A 19 3.29 13.01 0.00
C ALA A 19 1.93 12.41 -0.39
N GLN A 20 1.87 11.09 -0.57
CA GLN A 20 0.60 10.40 -0.78
C GLN A 20 -0.21 10.54 0.52
N GLU A 21 -1.01 11.60 0.60
CA GLU A 21 -1.77 11.98 1.78
C GLU A 21 -3.11 11.26 1.72
N LEU A 22 -3.24 10.23 2.56
CA LEU A 22 -4.48 9.50 2.73
C LEU A 22 -5.42 10.29 3.66
N GLU A 23 -6.69 10.35 3.29
CA GLU A 23 -7.73 10.93 4.16
C GLU A 23 -8.25 9.85 5.11
N TYR A 24 -8.31 10.15 6.41
CA TYR A 24 -8.86 9.22 7.40
C TYR A 24 -10.39 9.21 7.35
N TRP A 25 -10.98 8.03 7.21
CA TRP A 25 -12.43 7.83 7.22
C TRP A 25 -12.93 7.25 8.54
N GLY A 26 -12.21 6.28 9.11
CA GLY A 26 -12.63 5.60 10.35
C GLY A 26 -11.66 4.51 10.79
N GLU A 27 -12.09 3.65 11.71
CA GLU A 27 -11.33 2.48 12.17
C GLU A 27 -12.31 1.33 12.44
N ALA A 28 -11.91 0.11 12.08
CA ALA A 28 -12.65 -1.10 12.40
C ALA A 28 -11.71 -2.31 12.55
N GLY A 29 -11.92 -3.12 13.59
CA GLY A 29 -11.13 -4.33 13.81
C GLY A 29 -9.65 -4.08 14.11
N GLY A 30 -9.27 -2.87 14.54
CA GLY A 30 -7.87 -2.49 14.74
C GLY A 30 -7.14 -2.04 13.47
N TRP A 31 -7.88 -1.86 12.37
CA TRP A 31 -7.38 -1.31 11.11
C TRP A 31 -7.92 0.10 10.90
N ASP A 32 -7.04 1.02 10.50
CA ASP A 32 -7.45 2.34 10.01
C ASP A 32 -8.12 2.19 8.66
N VAL A 33 -9.25 2.87 8.45
CA VAL A 33 -9.94 2.96 7.16
C VAL A 33 -9.66 4.33 6.57
N MET A 34 -9.11 4.34 5.36
CA MET A 34 -8.60 5.55 4.71
C MET A 34 -9.12 5.66 3.27
N ILE A 35 -9.08 6.85 2.70
CA ILE A 35 -9.42 7.15 1.31
C ILE A 35 -8.14 7.61 0.59
N ASP A 36 -7.88 7.01 -0.57
CA ASP A 36 -6.82 7.43 -1.48
C ASP A 36 -7.40 8.12 -2.72
N SER A 37 -7.32 9.46 -2.74
CA SER A 37 -7.79 10.27 -3.88
C SER A 37 -7.01 10.01 -5.16
N SER A 38 -5.77 9.49 -5.09
CA SER A 38 -4.99 9.13 -6.27
C SER A 38 -5.51 7.86 -6.95
N LEU A 39 -6.27 7.03 -6.22
CA LEU A 39 -6.86 5.78 -6.69
C LEU A 39 -8.37 5.92 -6.98
N GLY A 40 -8.79 7.14 -7.35
CA GLY A 40 -10.18 7.44 -7.70
C GLY A 40 -11.09 7.49 -6.48
N ASP A 41 -10.61 8.05 -5.37
CA ASP A 41 -11.24 8.00 -4.05
C ASP A 41 -11.50 6.56 -3.61
N GLY A 42 -10.52 5.68 -3.85
CA GLY A 42 -10.57 4.28 -3.44
C GLY A 42 -10.34 4.14 -1.94
N CYS A 43 -11.25 3.47 -1.25
CA CYS A 43 -11.08 3.18 0.17
C CYS A 43 -10.14 1.97 0.40
N LEU A 44 -9.45 1.99 1.54
CA LEU A 44 -8.53 0.95 1.98
C LEU A 44 -8.55 0.79 3.51
N ILE A 45 -8.06 -0.35 3.97
CA ILE A 45 -7.59 -0.53 5.35
C ILE A 45 -6.06 -0.45 5.42
N GLN A 46 -5.54 0.07 6.53
CA GLN A 46 -4.11 0.15 6.82
C GLN A 46 -3.79 -0.34 8.23
N ALA A 47 -2.70 -1.08 8.37
CA ALA A 47 -2.11 -1.43 9.66
C ALA A 47 -0.59 -1.28 9.62
N ALA A 48 -0.02 -0.91 10.77
CA ALA A 48 1.41 -0.87 11.00
C ALA A 48 1.82 -1.96 12.00
N TYR A 49 2.92 -2.65 11.71
CA TYR A 49 3.41 -3.79 12.48
C TYR A 49 4.67 -3.45 13.26
N ALA A 50 4.97 -4.27 14.27
CA ALA A 50 6.09 -4.03 15.19
C ALA A 50 7.47 -4.09 14.52
N ASP A 51 7.59 -4.76 13.38
CA ASP A 51 8.80 -4.83 12.55
C ASP A 51 8.99 -3.59 11.66
N GLY A 52 8.08 -2.61 11.74
CA GLY A 52 8.09 -1.40 10.91
C GLY A 52 7.38 -1.57 9.56
N SER A 53 6.79 -2.73 9.28
CA SER A 53 5.98 -2.93 8.08
C SER A 53 4.70 -2.10 8.15
N VAL A 54 4.32 -1.48 7.04
CA VAL A 54 2.99 -0.88 6.85
C VAL A 54 2.31 -1.61 5.71
N VAL A 55 1.12 -2.14 5.97
CA VAL A 55 0.32 -2.86 4.97
C VAL A 55 -0.96 -2.13 4.70
N ARG A 56 -1.34 -2.06 3.43
CA ARG A 56 -2.65 -1.58 3.00
C ARG A 56 -3.35 -2.63 2.16
N ILE A 57 -4.65 -2.79 2.37
CA ILE A 57 -5.52 -3.62 1.55
C ILE A 57 -6.69 -2.74 1.13
N GLY A 58 -6.92 -2.59 -0.16
CA GLY A 58 -7.95 -1.66 -0.63
C GLY A 58 -8.33 -1.91 -2.08
N PHE A 59 -8.96 -0.90 -2.66
CA PHE A 59 -9.39 -0.94 -4.05
C PHE A 59 -8.87 0.26 -4.82
N ASP A 60 -8.42 0.02 -6.04
CA ASP A 60 -8.17 1.06 -7.02
C ASP A 60 -9.42 1.20 -7.89
N ARG A 61 -10.14 2.32 -7.72
CA ARG A 61 -11.36 2.60 -8.49
C ARG A 61 -11.07 3.07 -9.90
N ASN A 62 -9.86 3.57 -10.19
CA ASN A 62 -9.47 3.91 -11.54
C ASN A 62 -9.32 2.66 -12.41
N GLN A 63 -8.83 1.57 -11.81
CA GLN A 63 -8.54 0.31 -12.50
C GLN A 63 -9.61 -0.77 -12.28
N GLY A 64 -10.44 -0.65 -11.24
CA GLY A 64 -11.54 -1.58 -10.94
C GLY A 64 -11.07 -2.90 -10.32
N ASN A 65 -9.98 -2.87 -9.56
CA ASN A 65 -9.36 -4.03 -8.92
C ASN A 65 -9.06 -3.77 -7.44
N GLY A 66 -8.79 -4.85 -6.70
CA GLY A 66 -8.23 -4.76 -5.35
C GLY A 66 -6.71 -4.67 -5.40
N TYR A 67 -6.10 -4.24 -4.30
CA TYR A 67 -4.66 -4.28 -4.12
C TYR A 67 -4.25 -4.63 -2.69
N VAL A 68 -3.05 -5.20 -2.56
CA VAL A 68 -2.29 -5.27 -1.32
C VAL A 68 -0.99 -4.52 -1.54
N THR A 69 -0.67 -3.55 -0.68
CA THR A 69 0.67 -2.96 -0.64
C THR A 69 1.33 -3.23 0.70
N ALA A 70 2.63 -3.43 0.69
CA ALA A 70 3.44 -3.55 1.89
C ALA A 70 4.71 -2.73 1.74
N PHE A 71 5.08 -2.00 2.78
CA PHE A 71 6.27 -1.15 2.84
C PHE A 71 7.08 -1.49 4.07
N ASN A 72 8.40 -1.60 3.95
CA ASN A 72 9.28 -1.77 5.10
C ASN A 72 10.67 -1.20 4.80
N GLN A 73 11.17 -0.33 5.68
CA GLN A 73 12.47 0.34 5.51
C GLN A 73 13.66 -0.63 5.44
N ALA A 74 13.53 -1.83 6.01
CA ALA A 74 14.56 -2.87 6.02
C ALA A 74 14.63 -3.68 4.72
N TRP A 75 13.69 -3.49 3.78
CA TRP A 75 13.75 -4.17 2.50
C TRP A 75 14.85 -3.59 1.61
N GLU A 76 15.59 -4.49 0.95
CA GLU A 76 16.67 -4.14 0.04
C GLU A 76 16.38 -4.72 -1.35
N GLY A 77 16.97 -4.11 -2.39
CA GLY A 77 16.87 -4.64 -3.76
C GLY A 77 15.52 -4.44 -4.46
N ILE A 78 14.61 -3.65 -3.88
CA ILE A 78 13.38 -3.23 -4.54
C ILE A 78 13.71 -2.19 -5.61
N GLU A 79 13.38 -2.47 -6.86
CA GLU A 79 13.49 -1.53 -7.98
C GLU A 79 12.10 -1.00 -8.35
N GLU A 80 11.96 0.33 -8.42
CA GLU A 80 10.68 0.97 -8.71
C GLU A 80 10.17 0.61 -10.12
N GLY A 81 8.92 0.15 -10.20
CA GLY A 81 8.26 -0.25 -11.44
C GLY A 81 8.68 -1.63 -11.98
N VAL A 82 9.61 -2.34 -11.31
CA VAL A 82 10.00 -3.70 -11.68
C VAL A 82 9.02 -4.70 -11.08
N THR A 83 8.65 -5.70 -11.86
CA THR A 83 7.73 -6.75 -11.44
C THR A 83 8.49 -8.03 -11.04
N TYR A 84 8.08 -8.64 -9.94
CA TYR A 84 8.68 -9.83 -9.36
C TYR A 84 7.62 -10.93 -9.18
N PRO A 85 7.92 -12.19 -9.53
CA PRO A 85 7.04 -13.31 -9.20
C PRO A 85 7.05 -13.52 -7.68
N ILE A 86 5.85 -13.70 -7.12
CA ILE A 86 5.65 -13.90 -5.70
C ILE A 86 4.62 -15.01 -5.43
N ALA A 87 4.59 -15.47 -4.19
CA ALA A 87 3.52 -16.32 -3.69
C ALA A 87 2.99 -15.79 -2.36
N PHE A 88 1.71 -16.00 -2.11
CA PHE A 88 1.09 -15.79 -0.81
C PHE A 88 0.61 -17.12 -0.25
N ASP A 89 0.78 -17.30 1.06
CA ASP A 89 0.11 -18.34 1.85
C ASP A 89 -0.86 -17.67 2.82
N LEU A 90 -2.15 -17.97 2.71
CA LEU A 90 -3.17 -17.54 3.65
C LEU A 90 -3.74 -18.76 4.38
N ASP A 91 -3.20 -19.04 5.56
CA ASP A 91 -3.50 -20.24 6.35
C ASP A 91 -3.49 -21.53 5.51
N SER A 92 -2.37 -21.81 4.82
CA SER A 92 -2.19 -22.96 3.90
C SER A 92 -2.94 -22.90 2.57
N GLN A 93 -3.61 -21.80 2.25
CA GLN A 93 -4.13 -21.54 0.91
C GLN A 93 -3.11 -20.72 0.11
N GLU A 94 -2.56 -21.33 -0.93
CA GLU A 94 -1.52 -20.71 -1.75
C GLU A 94 -2.10 -19.94 -2.94
N TYR A 95 -1.54 -18.76 -3.19
CA TYR A 95 -1.79 -17.93 -4.36
C TYR A 95 -0.47 -17.57 -5.03
N GLN A 96 -0.43 -17.58 -6.36
CA GLN A 96 0.68 -17.06 -7.14
C GLN A 96 0.29 -15.72 -7.74
N GLY A 97 1.25 -14.82 -7.82
CA GLY A 97 1.02 -13.50 -8.38
C GLY A 97 2.31 -12.78 -8.75
N GLU A 98 2.14 -11.51 -9.03
CA GLU A 98 3.22 -10.60 -9.35
C GLU A 98 3.12 -9.39 -8.41
N ALA A 99 4.27 -8.96 -7.91
CA ALA A 99 4.40 -7.72 -7.15
C ALA A 99 5.20 -6.71 -7.96
N THR A 100 4.76 -5.46 -7.98
CA THR A 100 5.50 -4.35 -8.58
C THR A 100 6.22 -3.58 -7.47
N GLY A 101 7.52 -3.35 -7.63
CA GLY A 101 8.31 -2.54 -6.69
C GLY A 101 7.81 -1.09 -6.69
N ILE A 102 7.53 -0.55 -5.51
CA ILE A 102 7.07 0.84 -5.32
C ILE A 102 7.80 1.47 -4.15
N TYR A 103 7.70 2.80 -4.03
CA TYR A 103 8.26 3.55 -2.91
C TYR A 103 7.21 4.50 -2.33
N LEU A 104 7.16 4.58 -1.01
CA LEU A 104 6.34 5.54 -0.27
C LEU A 104 7.25 6.38 0.63
N ASN A 105 7.47 7.65 0.28
CA ASN A 105 8.38 8.55 1.01
C ASN A 105 9.77 7.93 1.26
N ASP A 106 10.40 7.42 0.20
CA ASP A 106 11.70 6.71 0.22
C ASP A 106 11.70 5.36 0.97
N VAL A 107 10.54 4.89 1.45
CA VAL A 107 10.39 3.54 2.02
C VAL A 107 10.09 2.55 0.89
N PRO A 108 10.93 1.52 0.67
CA PRO A 108 10.68 0.52 -0.35
C PRO A 108 9.47 -0.35 0.00
N GLY A 109 8.76 -0.78 -1.04
CA GLY A 109 7.58 -1.60 -0.91
C GLY A 109 7.22 -2.37 -2.17
N ALA A 110 6.14 -3.11 -2.07
CA ALA A 110 5.58 -3.94 -3.12
C ALA A 110 4.09 -3.63 -3.27
N ASP A 111 3.62 -3.53 -4.51
CA ASP A 111 2.22 -3.42 -4.89
C ASP A 111 1.75 -4.69 -5.59
N ILE A 112 0.66 -5.27 -5.10
CA ILE A 112 0.03 -6.46 -5.66
C ILE A 112 -1.40 -6.12 -6.04
N ALA A 113 -1.62 -5.88 -7.33
CA ALA A 113 -2.94 -5.80 -7.92
C ALA A 113 -3.60 -7.19 -8.01
N PHE A 114 -4.85 -7.31 -7.57
CA PHE A 114 -5.63 -8.54 -7.71
C PHE A 114 -7.08 -8.28 -8.11
N SER A 115 -7.68 -9.24 -8.82
CA SER A 115 -9.11 -9.23 -9.18
C SER A 115 -9.84 -10.50 -8.75
N ASN A 116 -9.14 -11.43 -8.10
CA ASN A 116 -9.73 -12.67 -7.62
C ASN A 116 -10.57 -12.40 -6.36
N PRO A 117 -11.90 -12.59 -6.40
CA PRO A 117 -12.74 -12.39 -5.22
C PRO A 117 -12.41 -13.38 -4.10
N ASP A 118 -12.00 -14.60 -4.41
CA ASP A 118 -11.64 -15.60 -3.39
C ASP A 118 -10.43 -15.14 -2.57
N PHE A 119 -9.47 -14.46 -3.22
CA PHE A 119 -8.32 -13.89 -2.53
C PHE A 119 -8.74 -12.76 -1.57
N LEU A 120 -9.67 -11.89 -1.98
CA LEU A 120 -10.24 -10.86 -1.10
C LEU A 120 -10.97 -11.48 0.10
N PHE A 121 -11.76 -12.54 -0.13
CA PHE A 121 -12.46 -13.24 0.94
C PHE A 121 -11.49 -13.89 1.91
N ASP A 122 -10.39 -14.47 1.44
CA ASP A 122 -9.37 -15.04 2.31
C ASP A 122 -8.61 -13.96 3.09
N LEU A 123 -8.27 -12.82 2.49
CA LEU A 123 -7.72 -11.67 3.21
C LEU A 123 -8.62 -11.22 4.38
N ALA A 124 -9.94 -11.35 4.22
CA ALA A 124 -10.92 -11.00 5.23
C ALA A 124 -11.12 -12.08 6.30
N GLN A 125 -10.97 -13.37 5.98
CA GLN A 125 -11.39 -14.47 6.86
C GLN A 125 -10.24 -15.27 7.48
N LYS A 126 -9.04 -15.20 6.90
CA LYS A 126 -7.86 -15.91 7.38
C LYS A 126 -7.15 -15.12 8.46
N TYR A 127 -6.28 -15.79 9.20
CA TYR A 127 -5.57 -15.20 10.34
C TYR A 127 -4.18 -14.72 9.99
N THR A 128 -3.50 -15.35 9.04
CA THR A 128 -2.14 -14.95 8.67
C THR A 128 -1.99 -14.95 7.16
N MET A 129 -1.32 -13.93 6.64
CA MET A 129 -0.82 -13.92 5.27
C MET A 129 0.70 -13.85 5.28
N THR A 130 1.32 -14.81 4.62
CA THR A 130 2.78 -14.85 4.42
C THR A 130 3.11 -14.60 2.96
N LEU A 131 3.98 -13.64 2.69
CA LEU A 131 4.48 -13.31 1.36
C LEU A 131 5.84 -13.97 1.13
N TYR A 132 6.01 -14.60 -0.03
CA TYR A 132 7.23 -15.26 -0.47
C TYR A 132 7.71 -14.70 -1.81
N ASN A 133 9.02 -14.73 -2.02
CA ASN A 133 9.67 -14.56 -3.31
C ASN A 133 10.58 -15.79 -3.61
N GLU A 134 11.37 -15.71 -4.69
CA GLU A 134 12.28 -16.81 -5.06
C GLU A 134 13.38 -17.12 -4.01
N TYR A 135 13.65 -16.19 -3.09
CA TYR A 135 14.64 -16.32 -2.03
C TYR A 135 14.05 -16.83 -0.70
N GLY A 136 12.72 -16.91 -0.58
CA GLY A 136 12.02 -17.42 0.59
C GLY A 136 10.96 -16.46 1.13
N GLU A 137 10.68 -16.57 2.43
CA GLU A 137 9.72 -15.71 3.14
C GLU A 137 10.23 -14.25 3.20
N VAL A 138 9.35 -13.32 2.83
CA VAL A 138 9.60 -11.87 2.83
C VAL A 138 9.00 -11.22 4.07
N MET A 139 7.76 -11.59 4.39
CA MET A 139 7.02 -11.08 5.55
C MET A 139 5.84 -12.00 5.89
N ALA A 140 5.40 -11.96 7.14
CA ALA A 140 4.14 -12.54 7.59
C ALA A 140 3.36 -11.50 8.38
N ILE A 141 2.07 -11.35 8.09
CA ILE A 141 1.19 -10.41 8.78
C ILE A 141 0.00 -11.10 9.41
N ASP A 142 -0.40 -10.57 10.56
CA ASP A 142 -1.62 -10.92 11.25
C ASP A 142 -2.80 -10.22 10.58
N LEU A 143 -3.80 -10.98 10.17
CA LEU A 143 -5.04 -10.49 9.57
C LEU A 143 -6.17 -10.39 10.60
N GLU A 144 -5.90 -10.53 11.90
CA GLU A 144 -6.91 -10.33 12.92
C GLU A 144 -7.65 -8.99 12.72
N GLY A 145 -8.98 -9.07 12.73
CA GLY A 145 -9.85 -7.92 12.53
C GLY A 145 -9.98 -7.40 11.09
N SER A 146 -9.24 -7.96 10.11
CA SER A 146 -9.31 -7.55 8.71
C SER A 146 -10.72 -7.69 8.13
N TYR A 147 -11.52 -8.67 8.57
CA TYR A 147 -12.93 -8.80 8.19
C TYR A 147 -13.71 -7.50 8.45
N ALA A 148 -13.64 -6.99 9.68
CA ALA A 148 -14.35 -5.78 10.07
C ALA A 148 -13.79 -4.55 9.35
N GLY A 149 -12.47 -4.50 9.16
CA GLY A 149 -11.80 -3.48 8.37
C GLY A 149 -12.28 -3.43 6.91
N LEU A 150 -12.33 -4.57 6.24
CA LEU A 150 -12.78 -4.67 4.86
C LEU A 150 -14.28 -4.43 4.73
N GLU A 151 -15.10 -4.85 5.70
CA GLU A 151 -16.52 -4.50 5.74
C GLU A 151 -16.72 -2.98 5.84
N ALA A 152 -15.94 -2.30 6.69
CA ALA A 152 -15.93 -0.84 6.78
C ALA A 152 -15.39 -0.18 5.51
N THR A 153 -14.43 -0.80 4.82
CA THR A 153 -13.95 -0.35 3.52
C THR A 153 -15.07 -0.37 2.49
N ILE A 154 -15.89 -1.42 2.44
CA ILE A 154 -17.06 -1.47 1.55
C ILE A 154 -18.05 -0.34 1.87
N ALA A 155 -18.33 -0.07 3.15
CA ALA A 155 -19.18 1.05 3.55
C ALA A 155 -18.60 2.41 3.08
N CYS A 156 -17.30 2.61 3.25
CA CYS A 156 -16.59 3.78 2.73
C CYS A 156 -16.74 3.90 1.20
N GLN A 157 -16.58 2.80 0.45
CA GLN A 157 -16.73 2.81 -1.01
C GLN A 157 -18.14 3.25 -1.44
N GLU A 158 -19.18 2.80 -0.75
CA GLU A 158 -20.57 3.19 -1.04
C GLU A 158 -20.81 4.69 -0.86
N GLU A 159 -20.11 5.34 0.08
CA GLU A 159 -20.16 6.79 0.28
C GLU A 159 -19.44 7.56 -0.83
N MET A 160 -18.39 6.97 -1.43
CA MET A 160 -17.59 7.58 -2.51
C MET A 160 -18.20 7.41 -3.91
N GLY A 161 -19.30 6.66 -4.04
CA GLY A 161 -20.12 6.50 -5.24
C GLY A 161 -19.59 5.52 -6.28
#